data_AF-K0Z2U3-F1
#
_entry.id   AF-K0Z2U3-F1
#
_cell.length_a   1.000
_cell.length_b   1.000
_cell.length_c   1.000
_cell.angle_alpha   90.00
_cell.angle_beta   90.00
_cell.angle_gamma   90.00
#
_symmetry.space_group_name_H-M   'P 1'
#
loop_
_entity.id
_entity.type
_entity.pdbx_description
1 polymer ?
#
loop_
_entity_poly.entity_id
_entity_poly.type
_entity_poly.pdbx_seq_one_letter_code
_entity_poly.pdbx_strand_id
1 'polypeptide(L)'
;MSTRADVERLAGKLAGLGPAGHGFAHVDLDRARRRADELDRLPPRRRGRLFGWLVPAKDLTPVAGLPLTYGNAARLIYPERTAEPIRLLERAGAIVPGSTAASELGLSSYCEPVGMPAPDNPVLPGRTPGGSSGGAAVAIARGLVRAAHG
;
A
#
# COMPACT_ATOMS: atom_id res chain seq x y z
N MET A 1 -11.73 -10.36 15.95
CA MET A 1 -11.77 -9.96 14.52
C MET A 1 -10.91 -10.94 13.73
N SER A 2 -11.32 -11.24 12.50
CA SER A 2 -10.53 -11.98 11.51
C SER A 2 -9.84 -10.97 10.61
N THR A 3 -8.55 -11.18 10.33
CA THR A 3 -7.76 -10.32 9.44
C THR A 3 -8.20 -10.46 7.99
N ARG A 4 -8.76 -11.61 7.61
CA ARG A 4 -9.36 -11.81 6.28
C ARG A 4 -10.54 -10.87 6.06
N ALA A 5 -11.36 -10.63 7.09
CA ALA A 5 -12.46 -9.67 7.00
C ALA A 5 -11.99 -8.20 6.84
N ASP A 6 -10.77 -7.84 7.27
CA ASP A 6 -10.19 -6.53 6.99
C ASP A 6 -9.71 -6.41 5.53
N VAL A 7 -9.16 -7.48 4.96
CA VAL A 7 -8.79 -7.52 3.53
C VAL A 7 -10.02 -7.36 2.63
N GLU A 8 -11.12 -8.07 2.90
CA GLU A 8 -12.34 -7.91 2.10
C GLU A 8 -13.04 -6.56 2.33
N ARG A 9 -12.87 -5.93 3.51
CA ARG A 9 -13.26 -4.53 3.74
C ARG A 9 -12.46 -3.55 2.86
N LEU A 10 -11.15 -3.76 2.71
CA LEU A 10 -10.34 -2.98 1.79
C LEU A 10 -10.80 -3.21 0.33
N ALA A 11 -10.99 -4.46 -0.08
CA ALA A 11 -11.45 -4.81 -1.42
C ALA A 11 -12.77 -4.10 -1.79
N GLY A 12 -13.77 -4.13 -0.90
CA GLY A 12 -15.06 -3.46 -1.10
C GLY A 12 -14.95 -1.94 -1.21
N LYS A 13 -14.03 -1.30 -0.46
CA LYS A 13 -13.77 0.14 -0.60
C LYS A 13 -13.02 0.49 -1.89
N LEU A 14 -12.06 -0.34 -2.31
CA LEU A 14 -11.30 -0.14 -3.55
C LEU A 14 -12.18 -0.28 -4.80
N ALA A 15 -13.16 -1.20 -4.80
CA ALA A 15 -14.08 -1.41 -5.93
C ALA A 15 -14.90 -0.16 -6.31
N GLY A 16 -15.07 0.80 -5.39
CA GLY A 16 -15.74 2.08 -5.64
C GLY A 16 -14.80 3.24 -6.02
N LEU A 17 -13.51 3.00 -6.23
CA LEU A 17 -12.48 4.03 -6.45
C LEU A 17 -11.57 3.68 -7.62
N GLY A 18 -11.27 4.65 -8.49
CA GLY A 18 -10.16 4.53 -9.43
C GLY A 18 -8.80 4.76 -8.74
N PRO A 19 -7.65 4.47 -9.41
CA PRO A 19 -6.32 4.60 -8.83
C PRO A 19 -6.02 5.97 -8.18
N ALA A 20 -6.42 7.06 -8.84
CA ALA A 20 -6.32 8.41 -8.31
C ALA A 20 -7.10 8.59 -6.98
N GLY A 21 -8.29 7.97 -6.87
CA GLY A 21 -9.16 8.07 -5.71
C GLY A 21 -8.72 7.25 -4.50
N HIS A 22 -7.94 6.18 -4.71
CA HIS A 22 -7.46 5.30 -3.63
C HIS A 22 -5.96 5.41 -3.32
N GLY A 23 -5.13 5.98 -4.19
CA GLY A 23 -3.72 6.26 -3.93
C GLY A 23 -2.78 5.05 -3.92
N PHE A 24 -3.19 3.92 -4.49
CA PHE A 24 -2.30 2.78 -4.72
C PHE A 24 -1.77 2.83 -6.16
N ALA A 25 -0.47 2.61 -6.33
CA ALA A 25 0.12 2.33 -7.64
C ALA A 25 -0.22 0.90 -8.07
N HIS A 26 -0.07 -0.06 -7.15
CA HIS A 26 -0.37 -1.47 -7.38
C HIS A 26 -1.13 -2.07 -6.19
N VAL A 27 -2.07 -2.97 -6.46
CA VAL A 27 -2.86 -3.69 -5.44
C VAL A 27 -2.77 -5.18 -5.73
N ASP A 28 -2.46 -5.98 -4.71
CA ASP A 28 -2.53 -7.44 -4.74
C ASP A 28 -3.39 -7.92 -3.57
N LEU A 29 -4.71 -7.94 -3.81
CA LEU A 29 -5.69 -8.44 -2.85
C LEU A 29 -5.49 -9.93 -2.57
N ASP A 30 -4.98 -10.73 -3.52
CA ASP A 30 -4.87 -12.17 -3.32
C ASP A 30 -3.66 -12.53 -2.47
N ARG A 31 -2.55 -11.77 -2.54
CA ARG A 31 -1.49 -11.83 -1.52
C ARG A 31 -2.00 -11.36 -0.16
N ALA A 32 -2.80 -10.29 -0.10
CA ALA A 32 -3.39 -9.83 1.15
C ALA A 32 -4.27 -10.93 1.78
N ARG A 33 -5.11 -11.60 0.97
CA ARG A 33 -5.96 -12.73 1.36
C ARG A 33 -5.14 -13.93 1.86
N ARG A 34 -4.15 -14.39 1.08
CA ARG A 34 -3.24 -15.48 1.48
C ARG A 34 -2.56 -15.18 2.82
N ARG A 35 -2.03 -13.97 2.98
CA ARG A 35 -1.36 -13.54 4.23
C ARG A 35 -2.31 -13.41 5.41
N ALA A 36 -3.56 -12.98 5.19
CA ALA A 36 -4.59 -12.98 6.22
C ALA A 36 -4.96 -14.40 6.68
N ASP A 37 -5.13 -15.34 5.73
CA ASP A 37 -5.45 -16.74 6.03
C ASP A 37 -4.30 -17.43 6.82
N GLU A 38 -3.04 -17.08 6.56
CA GLU A 38 -1.89 -17.49 7.38
C GLU A 38 -1.96 -16.91 8.81
N LEU A 39 -2.25 -15.62 8.93
CA LEU A 39 -2.25 -14.89 10.20
C LEU A 39 -3.41 -15.34 11.10
N ASP A 40 -4.62 -15.51 10.56
CA ASP A 40 -5.78 -15.95 11.34
C ASP A 40 -5.59 -17.35 11.96
N ARG A 41 -4.77 -18.21 11.33
CA ARG A 41 -4.36 -19.52 11.87
C ARG A 41 -3.32 -19.44 12.99
N LEU A 42 -2.69 -18.29 13.25
CA LEU A 42 -1.71 -18.17 14.34
C LEU A 42 -2.40 -18.11 15.72
N PRO A 43 -1.94 -18.88 16.73
CA PRO A 43 -2.43 -18.75 18.10
C PRO A 43 -2.06 -17.37 18.66
N PRO A 44 -2.86 -16.77 19.59
CA PRO A 44 -2.65 -15.40 20.08
C PRO A 44 -1.22 -15.08 20.51
N ARG A 45 -0.54 -15.99 21.21
CA ARG A 45 0.87 -15.85 21.65
C ARG A 45 1.92 -15.74 20.53
N ARG A 46 1.54 -15.95 19.26
CA ARG A 46 2.40 -15.77 18.07
C ARG A 46 1.99 -14.58 17.20
N ARG A 47 0.99 -13.80 17.63
CA ARG A 47 0.49 -12.62 16.89
C ARG A 47 1.35 -11.40 17.26
N GLY A 48 2.00 -10.80 16.27
CA GLY A 48 2.88 -9.64 16.49
C GLY A 48 2.12 -8.34 16.74
N ARG A 49 2.85 -7.27 17.08
CA ARG A 49 2.29 -5.95 17.47
C ARG A 49 1.46 -5.26 16.37
N LEU A 50 1.61 -5.68 15.11
CA LEU A 50 0.87 -5.19 13.94
C LEU A 50 -0.02 -6.28 13.33
N PHE A 51 -0.41 -7.30 14.10
CA PHE A 51 -1.23 -8.41 13.63
C PHE A 51 -2.48 -7.97 12.85
N GLY A 52 -2.52 -8.30 11.55
CA GLY A 52 -3.63 -7.97 10.66
C GLY A 52 -3.68 -6.54 10.15
N TRP A 53 -2.74 -5.67 10.53
CA TRP A 53 -2.72 -4.29 10.06
C TRP A 53 -2.37 -4.28 8.57
N LEU A 54 -3.30 -3.78 7.75
CA LEU A 54 -3.04 -3.44 6.35
C LEU A 54 -2.09 -2.25 6.30
N VAL A 55 -0.87 -2.46 5.81
CA VAL A 55 0.19 -1.45 5.68
C VAL A 55 0.87 -1.62 4.30
N PRO A 56 0.46 -0.86 3.28
CA PRO A 56 1.11 -0.90 1.97
C PRO A 56 2.52 -0.30 2.04
N ALA A 57 3.39 -0.77 1.15
CA ALA A 57 4.73 -0.20 0.93
C ALA A 57 4.62 1.08 0.07
N LYS A 58 5.56 2.02 0.16
CA LYS A 58 5.68 3.09 -0.84
C LYS A 58 6.19 2.49 -2.15
N ASP A 59 5.74 2.96 -3.31
CA ASP A 59 6.26 2.52 -4.61
C ASP A 59 7.69 3.02 -4.94
N LEU A 60 8.53 3.23 -3.93
CA LEU A 60 9.99 3.34 -4.03
C LEU A 60 10.71 2.18 -3.30
N THR A 61 9.96 1.29 -2.64
CA THR A 61 10.48 0.31 -1.67
C THR A 61 10.25 -1.12 -2.18
N PRO A 62 11.32 -1.90 -2.42
CA PRO A 62 11.20 -3.28 -2.90
C PRO A 62 10.33 -4.19 -2.03
N VAL A 63 9.42 -4.92 -2.68
CA VAL A 63 8.60 -5.97 -2.08
C VAL A 63 8.58 -7.17 -3.02
N ALA A 64 8.95 -8.35 -2.53
CA ALA A 64 9.09 -9.53 -3.37
C ALA A 64 7.77 -9.89 -4.07
N GLY A 65 7.82 -10.01 -5.40
CA GLY A 65 6.66 -10.38 -6.23
C GLY A 65 5.60 -9.29 -6.44
N LEU A 66 5.77 -8.08 -5.91
CA LEU A 66 4.97 -6.93 -6.37
C LEU A 66 5.66 -6.22 -7.54
N PRO A 67 4.90 -5.53 -8.41
CA PRO A 67 5.46 -4.50 -9.28
C PRO A 67 6.08 -3.37 -8.44
N LEU A 68 7.13 -2.74 -8.97
CA LEU A 68 7.75 -1.52 -8.43
C LEU A 68 8.12 -0.61 -9.61
N THR A 69 7.68 0.65 -9.59
CA THR A 69 7.91 1.61 -10.69
C THR A 69 8.75 2.81 -10.29
N TYR A 70 9.06 2.99 -9.01
CA TYR A 70 9.72 4.21 -8.51
C TYR A 70 8.97 5.50 -8.87
N GLY A 71 7.64 5.44 -9.02
CA GLY A 71 6.82 6.56 -9.48
C GLY A 71 6.95 6.90 -10.97
N ASN A 72 7.41 5.97 -11.81
CA ASN A 72 7.45 6.13 -13.28
C ASN A 72 7.23 4.78 -13.99
N ALA A 73 6.16 4.67 -14.77
CA ALA A 73 5.76 3.44 -15.47
C ALA A 73 6.89 2.81 -16.32
N ALA A 74 7.79 3.61 -16.89
CA ALA A 74 8.91 3.13 -17.70
C ALA A 74 10.04 2.46 -16.90
N ARG A 75 9.97 2.47 -15.56
CA ARG A 75 10.96 1.88 -14.65
C ARG A 75 10.43 0.61 -13.94
N LEU A 76 9.33 0.04 -14.45
CA LEU A 76 8.69 -1.16 -13.91
C LEU A 76 9.67 -2.33 -13.79
N ILE A 77 9.87 -2.81 -12.57
CA ILE A 77 10.58 -4.05 -12.23
C ILE A 77 9.77 -4.90 -11.24
N TYR A 78 10.14 -6.16 -11.11
CA TYR A 78 9.61 -7.09 -10.10
C TYR A 78 10.76 -7.53 -9.17
N PRO A 79 10.86 -7.00 -7.94
CA PRO A 79 11.94 -7.36 -7.04
C PRO A 79 11.85 -8.83 -6.59
N GLU A 80 13.01 -9.51 -6.54
CA GLU A 80 13.12 -10.84 -5.91
C GLU A 80 13.08 -10.79 -4.38
N ARG A 81 13.40 -9.63 -3.78
CA ARG A 81 13.61 -9.47 -2.34
C ARG A 81 12.83 -8.28 -1.79
N THR A 82 12.06 -8.53 -0.74
CA THR A 82 11.43 -7.48 0.07
C THR A 82 12.50 -6.73 0.88
N ALA A 83 12.43 -5.41 0.91
CA ALA A 83 13.30 -4.56 1.72
C ALA A 83 13.08 -4.78 3.22
N GLU A 84 14.13 -4.66 4.04
CA GLU A 84 14.05 -5.00 5.46
C GLU A 84 13.02 -4.19 6.29
N PRO A 85 12.75 -2.89 6.03
CA PRO A 85 11.66 -2.17 6.69
C PRO A 85 10.28 -2.84 6.50
N ILE A 86 10.00 -3.33 5.29
CA ILE A 86 8.75 -4.04 4.99
C ILE A 86 8.76 -5.44 5.62
N ARG A 87 9.91 -6.15 5.60
CA ARG A 87 10.05 -7.45 6.29
C ARG A 87 9.85 -7.33 7.81
N LEU A 88 10.25 -6.22 8.42
CA LEU A 88 10.00 -5.94 9.84
C LEU A 88 8.50 -5.72 10.12
N LEU A 89 7.77 -5.03 9.23
CA LEU A 89 6.31 -4.91 9.32
C LEU A 89 5.62 -6.28 9.17
N GLU A 90 5.99 -7.08 8.17
CA GLU A 90 5.42 -8.41 7.93
C GLU A 90 5.71 -9.39 9.08
N ARG A 91 6.92 -9.35 9.67
CA ARG A 91 7.29 -10.08 10.89
C ARG A 91 6.51 -9.62 12.11
N ALA A 92 6.24 -8.32 12.23
CA ALA A 92 5.37 -7.77 13.27
C ALA A 92 3.88 -8.13 13.07
N GLY A 93 3.54 -8.86 12.01
CA GLY A 93 2.19 -9.38 11.74
C GLY A 93 1.36 -8.52 10.79
N ALA A 94 1.94 -7.49 10.16
CA ALA A 94 1.26 -6.69 9.16
C ALA A 94 1.01 -7.49 7.86
N ILE A 95 0.08 -6.98 7.07
CA ILE A 95 -0.26 -7.43 5.71
C ILE A 95 0.09 -6.29 4.75
N VAL A 96 0.78 -6.60 3.66
CA VAL A 96 1.13 -5.61 2.62
C VAL A 96 0.23 -5.86 1.39
N PRO A 97 -0.89 -5.12 1.24
CA PRO A 97 -1.87 -5.37 0.18
C PRO A 97 -1.50 -4.77 -1.20
N GLY A 98 -0.31 -4.17 -1.33
CA GLY A 98 0.11 -3.46 -2.54
C GLY A 98 1.15 -2.38 -2.24
N SER A 99 1.37 -1.49 -3.21
CA SER A 99 2.20 -0.28 -3.08
C SER A 99 1.39 1.00 -3.26
N THR A 100 1.71 2.03 -2.48
CA THR A 100 1.12 3.38 -2.56
C THR A 100 1.89 4.26 -3.54
N ALA A 101 1.15 5.07 -4.31
CA ALA A 101 1.72 5.97 -5.30
C ALA A 101 2.70 6.97 -4.67
N ALA A 102 3.80 7.22 -5.36
CA ALA A 102 4.87 8.11 -4.98
C ALA A 102 5.26 9.02 -6.14
N SER A 103 5.89 10.15 -5.86
CA SER A 103 6.56 10.97 -6.89
C SER A 103 7.68 10.17 -7.57
N GLU A 104 8.02 10.50 -8.82
CA GLU A 104 9.18 9.89 -9.49
C GLU A 104 10.43 10.00 -8.61
N LEU A 105 11.07 8.86 -8.35
CA LEU A 105 12.26 8.66 -7.53
C LEU A 105 12.16 9.22 -6.09
N GLY A 106 10.98 9.65 -5.66
CA GLY A 106 10.74 10.33 -4.39
C GLY A 106 11.16 11.81 -4.33
N LEU A 107 11.43 12.44 -5.47
CA LEU A 107 12.20 13.70 -5.55
C LEU A 107 11.37 15.01 -5.50
N SER A 108 10.05 14.95 -5.32
CA SER A 108 9.20 16.16 -5.30
C SER A 108 8.16 16.20 -4.17
N SER A 109 7.72 17.42 -3.83
CA SER A 109 6.71 17.71 -2.80
C SER A 109 5.25 17.58 -3.28
N TYR A 110 5.05 17.04 -4.48
CA TYR A 110 3.76 16.70 -5.09
C TYR A 110 3.84 15.27 -5.65
N CYS A 111 2.72 14.53 -5.70
CA CYS A 111 2.72 13.14 -6.13
C CYS A 111 2.06 12.96 -7.50
N GLU A 112 2.84 13.19 -8.56
CA GLU A 112 2.39 13.03 -9.96
C GLU A 112 3.33 12.02 -10.67
N PRO A 113 3.12 10.70 -10.50
CA PRO A 113 3.98 9.67 -11.08
C PRO A 113 3.91 9.63 -12.61
N VAL A 114 5.06 9.50 -13.26
CA VAL A 114 5.19 9.60 -14.72
C VAL A 114 4.53 8.40 -15.41
N GLY A 115 3.58 8.67 -16.31
CA GLY A 115 2.83 7.64 -17.04
C GLY A 115 1.84 6.85 -16.19
N MET A 116 1.50 7.33 -14.98
CA MET A 116 0.58 6.66 -14.05
C MET A 116 -0.46 7.65 -13.50
N PRO A 117 -1.61 7.17 -12.98
CA PRO A 117 -2.61 8.06 -12.38
C PRO A 117 -2.09 8.77 -11.13
N ALA A 118 -2.18 10.10 -11.10
CA ALA A 118 -1.84 10.87 -9.91
C ALA A 118 -2.91 10.69 -8.81
N PRO A 119 -2.53 10.43 -7.54
CA PRO A 119 -3.46 10.42 -6.41
C PRO A 119 -4.10 11.81 -6.20
N ASP A 120 -5.43 11.84 -6.07
CA ASP A 120 -6.23 13.06 -5.82
C ASP A 120 -6.44 13.29 -4.32
N ASN A 121 -6.41 14.55 -3.89
CA ASN A 121 -6.55 14.92 -2.48
C ASN A 121 -8.00 14.73 -2.00
N PRO A 122 -8.29 13.76 -1.09
CA PRO A 122 -9.65 13.44 -0.68
C PRO A 122 -10.31 14.50 0.22
N VAL A 123 -9.54 15.46 0.73
CA VAL A 123 -10.03 16.59 1.54
C VAL A 123 -10.31 17.82 0.66
N LEU A 124 -9.61 17.95 -0.47
CA LEU A 124 -9.75 19.08 -1.39
C LEU A 124 -9.53 18.61 -2.84
N PRO A 125 -10.55 18.01 -3.49
CA PRO A 125 -10.41 17.39 -4.81
C PRO A 125 -9.89 18.34 -5.90
N GLY A 126 -9.15 17.79 -6.85
CA GLY A 126 -8.47 18.57 -7.90
C GLY A 126 -7.22 19.30 -7.41
N ARG A 127 -6.69 18.94 -6.23
CA ARG A 127 -5.41 19.45 -5.68
C ARG A 127 -4.48 18.30 -5.35
N THR A 128 -3.19 18.61 -5.28
CA THR A 128 -2.18 17.64 -4.84
C THR A 128 -2.41 17.18 -3.40
N PRO A 129 -2.22 15.88 -3.08
CA PRO A 129 -2.17 15.36 -1.71
C PRO A 129 -0.80 15.60 -1.06
N GLY A 130 0.11 16.31 -1.73
CA GLY A 130 1.52 16.48 -1.33
C GLY A 130 2.40 15.32 -1.81
N GLY A 131 3.66 15.33 -1.37
CA GLY A 131 4.69 14.41 -1.83
C GLY A 131 5.89 14.35 -0.88
N SER A 132 6.77 13.35 -1.01
CA SER A 132 6.79 12.38 -2.12
C SER A 132 5.94 11.11 -1.90
N SER A 133 5.10 11.11 -0.86
CA SER A 133 4.33 9.94 -0.38
C SER A 133 2.82 10.13 -0.55
N GLY A 134 2.38 10.87 -1.56
CA GLY A 134 1.00 11.33 -1.70
C GLY A 134 -0.03 10.19 -1.73
N GLY A 135 0.27 9.06 -2.37
CA GLY A 135 -0.62 7.89 -2.37
C GLY A 135 -0.84 7.29 -0.97
N ALA A 136 0.18 7.33 -0.10
CA ALA A 136 0.05 6.91 1.30
C ALA A 136 -0.83 7.87 2.09
N ALA A 137 -0.71 9.18 1.85
CA ALA A 137 -1.58 10.19 2.46
C ALA A 137 -3.04 10.01 2.03
N VAL A 138 -3.32 9.79 0.74
CA VAL A 138 -4.68 9.53 0.22
C VAL A 138 -5.27 8.25 0.80
N ALA A 139 -4.52 7.15 0.85
CA ALA A 139 -5.01 5.86 1.36
C ALA A 139 -5.36 5.92 2.86
N ILE A 140 -4.63 6.70 3.65
CA ILE A 140 -4.94 6.96 5.07
C ILE A 140 -6.13 7.93 5.20
N ALA A 141 -6.16 9.04 4.47
CA ALA A 141 -7.20 10.06 4.57
C ALA A 141 -8.58 9.58 4.04
N ARG A 142 -8.61 8.66 3.06
CA ARG A 142 -9.81 7.91 2.64
C ARG A 142 -10.24 6.82 3.65
N GLY A 143 -9.46 6.58 4.71
CA GLY A 143 -9.70 5.50 5.68
C GLY A 143 -9.65 4.10 5.06
N LEU A 144 -8.86 3.89 4.00
CA LEU A 144 -8.66 2.57 3.38
C LEU A 144 -7.73 1.71 4.24
N VAL A 145 -6.67 2.34 4.78
CA VAL A 145 -5.68 1.70 5.64
C VAL A 145 -5.42 2.55 6.88
N ARG A 146 -5.02 1.90 7.98
CA ARG A 146 -4.78 2.53 9.29
C ARG A 146 -3.29 2.84 9.58
N ALA A 147 -2.44 2.64 8.58
CA ALA A 147 -1.05 3.07 8.45
C ALA A 147 -0.58 2.75 7.02
N ALA A 148 0.48 3.39 6.56
CA ALA A 148 1.16 3.09 5.30
C ALA A 148 2.65 3.42 5.45
N HIS A 149 3.50 2.82 4.62
CA HIS A 149 4.91 3.23 4.51
C HIS A 149 4.99 4.57 3.76
N GLY A 150 5.81 5.49 4.29
CA GLY A 150 6.07 6.82 3.71
C GLY A 150 7.28 6.86 2.79
#